data_AF-A0A7S1FC30-F1
#
_entry.id   AF-A0A7S1FC30-F1
#
_cell.length_a   1.000
_cell.length_b   1.000
_cell.length_c   1.000
_cell.angle_alpha   90.00
_cell.angle_beta   90.00
_cell.angle_gamma   90.00
#
_symmetry.space_group_name_H-M   'P 1'
#
loop_
_entity.id
_entity.type
_entity.pdbx_description
1 polymer ?
#
loop_
_entity_poly.entity_id
_entity_poly.type
_entity_poly.pdbx_seq_one_letter_code
_entity_poly.pdbx_strand_id
1 'polypeptide(L)'
;VPLIIAFPLEGGQGDSPGAVLSKWSSTPCVCHVYSFLGGFVWAFGTLFNAMAGNSKKLSSAESYAIGQCAGVAAIFWGIFLFAEFKGTDMKVKGLIVLVLVLYVVAIAFITMA
;
A
#
# COMPACT_ATOMS: atom_id res chain seq x y z
N VAL A 1 -5.36 13.15 -6.47
CA VAL A 1 -4.86 12.60 -7.74
C VAL A 1 -4.46 13.68 -8.76
N PRO A 2 -5.21 14.77 -8.99
CA PRO A 2 -4.81 15.80 -9.97
C PRO A 2 -3.51 16.55 -9.59
N LEU A 3 -3.35 16.85 -8.30
CA LEU A 3 -2.18 17.56 -7.77
C LEU A 3 -0.88 16.74 -7.85
N ILE A 4 -0.95 15.42 -7.64
CA ILE A 4 0.25 14.57 -7.69
C ILE A 4 0.72 14.30 -9.13
N ILE A 5 -0.18 14.47 -10.11
CA ILE A 5 0.17 14.40 -11.54
C ILE A 5 0.97 15.66 -11.93
N ALA A 6 0.55 16.84 -11.44
CA ALA A 6 1.27 18.09 -11.67
C ALA A 6 2.53 18.23 -10.80
N PHE A 7 2.55 17.63 -9.61
CA PHE A 7 3.64 17.67 -8.63
C PHE A 7 3.91 16.27 -8.08
N PRO A 8 4.69 15.43 -8.79
CA PRO A 8 4.97 14.08 -8.36
C PRO A 8 5.83 14.09 -7.09
N LEU A 9 5.46 13.26 -6.12
CA LEU A 9 6.18 13.12 -4.84
C LEU A 9 7.62 12.60 -5.04
N GLU A 10 7.87 11.92 -6.15
CA GLU A 10 9.18 11.40 -6.55
C GLU A 10 10.12 12.51 -7.07
N GLY A 11 9.63 13.75 -7.21
CA GLY A 11 10.41 14.89 -7.69
C GLY A 11 10.65 14.91 -9.21
N GLY A 12 9.97 14.02 -9.96
CA GLY A 12 10.02 13.99 -11.42
C GLY A 12 9.33 15.17 -12.09
N GLN A 13 9.37 15.24 -13.42
CA GLN A 13 8.58 16.21 -14.18
C GLN A 13 7.08 15.88 -14.05
N GLY A 14 6.29 16.86 -13.63
CA GLY A 14 4.84 16.74 -13.58
C GLY A 14 4.23 16.72 -14.98
N ASP A 15 3.20 15.91 -15.15
CA ASP A 15 2.43 15.82 -16.39
C ASP A 15 1.16 16.67 -16.32
N SER A 16 0.57 16.99 -17.47
CA SER A 16 -0.74 17.64 -17.51
C SER A 16 -1.86 16.62 -17.28
N PRO A 17 -2.84 16.87 -16.39
CA PRO A 17 -3.97 15.97 -16.17
C PRO A 17 -4.72 15.59 -17.46
N GLY A 18 -4.83 16.52 -18.41
CA GLY A 18 -5.46 16.27 -19.72
C GLY A 18 -4.64 15.36 -20.63
N ALA A 19 -3.30 15.44 -20.55
CA ALA A 19 -2.40 14.56 -21.29
C ALA A 19 -2.38 13.13 -20.72
N VAL A 20 -2.60 12.97 -19.42
CA VAL A 20 -2.78 11.65 -18.81
C VAL A 20 -4.12 11.04 -19.24
N LEU A 21 -5.18 11.85 -19.26
CA LEU A 21 -6.52 11.38 -19.64
C LEU A 21 -6.58 10.93 -21.11
N SER A 22 -5.90 11.64 -22.02
CA SER A 22 -5.86 11.27 -23.44
C SER A 22 -5.16 9.94 -23.71
N LYS A 23 -4.24 9.52 -22.84
CA LYS A 23 -3.56 8.22 -22.94
C LYS A 23 -4.43 7.04 -22.47
N TRP A 24 -5.55 7.29 -21.82
CA TRP A 24 -6.42 6.25 -21.24
C TRP A 24 -6.76 5.12 -22.24
N SER A 25 -7.15 5.48 -23.46
CA SER A 25 -7.55 4.55 -24.52
C SER A 25 -6.37 3.84 -25.20
N SER A 26 -5.16 4.37 -25.07
CA SER A 26 -3.93 3.79 -25.66
C SER A 26 -3.20 2.84 -24.70
N THR A 27 -3.57 2.84 -23.42
CA THR A 27 -2.97 1.96 -22.41
C THR A 27 -3.45 0.51 -22.58
N PRO A 28 -2.56 -0.50 -22.47
CA PRO A 28 -2.93 -1.91 -22.58
C PRO A 28 -4.04 -2.31 -21.60
N CYS A 29 -4.97 -3.16 -22.04
CA CYS A 29 -6.10 -3.65 -21.23
C CYS A 29 -5.64 -4.32 -19.92
N VAL A 30 -4.51 -5.02 -19.96
CA VAL A 30 -3.91 -5.68 -18.80
C VAL A 30 -3.61 -4.67 -17.68
N CYS A 31 -3.13 -3.47 -18.00
CA CYS A 31 -2.87 -2.42 -17.01
C CYS A 31 -4.16 -1.93 -16.35
N HIS A 32 -5.25 -1.82 -17.10
CA HIS A 32 -6.57 -1.49 -16.57
C HIS A 32 -7.09 -2.56 -15.61
N VAL A 33 -6.89 -3.84 -15.94
CA VAL A 33 -7.26 -4.96 -15.08
C VAL A 33 -6.46 -4.94 -13.77
N TYR A 34 -5.15 -4.76 -13.81
CA TYR A 34 -4.34 -4.63 -12.58
C TYR A 34 -4.76 -3.43 -11.73
N SER A 35 -5.09 -2.31 -12.38
CA SER A 35 -5.58 -1.10 -11.69
C SER A 35 -6.92 -1.36 -10.99
N PHE A 36 -7.83 -2.06 -11.67
CA PHE A 36 -9.12 -2.44 -11.11
C PHE A 36 -8.97 -3.44 -9.96
N LEU A 37 -8.12 -4.46 -10.12
CA LEU A 37 -7.85 -5.44 -9.05
C LEU A 37 -7.25 -4.79 -7.81
N GLY A 38 -6.30 -3.86 -8.00
CA GLY A 38 -5.73 -3.09 -6.88
C GLY A 38 -6.80 -2.27 -6.15
N GLY A 39 -7.64 -1.56 -6.90
CA GLY A 39 -8.77 -0.82 -6.35
C GLY A 39 -9.79 -1.71 -5.63
N PHE A 40 -10.06 -2.90 -6.17
CA PHE A 40 -10.94 -3.88 -5.58
C PHE A 40 -10.42 -4.39 -4.24
N VAL A 41 -9.15 -4.83 -4.18
CA VAL A 41 -8.52 -5.29 -2.93
C VAL A 41 -8.53 -4.18 -1.88
N TRP A 42 -8.26 -2.93 -2.28
CA TRP A 42 -8.31 -1.79 -1.37
C TRP A 42 -9.71 -1.51 -0.83
N ALA A 43 -10.73 -1.50 -1.70
CA ALA A 43 -12.11 -1.26 -1.31
C ALA A 43 -12.63 -2.34 -0.37
N PHE A 44 -12.35 -3.62 -0.65
CA PHE A 44 -12.73 -4.74 0.21
C PHE A 44 -11.99 -4.72 1.55
N GLY A 45 -10.68 -4.46 1.53
CA GLY A 45 -9.89 -4.32 2.76
C GLY A 45 -10.43 -3.20 3.65
N THR A 46 -10.75 -2.04 3.07
CA THR A 46 -11.34 -0.91 3.79
C THR A 46 -12.73 -1.24 4.33
N LEU A 47 -13.57 -1.92 3.54
CA LEU A 47 -14.90 -2.35 3.97
C LEU A 47 -14.83 -3.30 5.17
N PHE A 48 -13.99 -4.33 5.10
CA PHE A 48 -13.81 -5.27 6.21
C PHE A 48 -13.20 -4.60 7.44
N ASN A 49 -12.27 -3.66 7.26
CA ASN A 49 -11.72 -2.88 8.36
C ASN A 49 -12.80 -2.05 9.07
N ALA A 50 -13.67 -1.37 8.30
CA ALA A 50 -14.78 -0.61 8.84
C ALA A 50 -15.83 -1.51 9.55
N MET A 51 -16.12 -2.68 8.99
CA MET A 51 -17.03 -3.65 9.62
C MET A 51 -16.48 -4.21 10.93
N ALA A 52 -15.17 -4.47 10.99
CA ALA A 52 -14.50 -4.91 12.22
C ALA A 52 -14.63 -3.85 13.33
N GLY A 53 -14.43 -2.56 13.00
CA GLY A 53 -14.51 -1.47 13.98
C GLY A 53 -15.91 -1.19 14.52
N ASN A 54 -16.95 -1.61 13.79
CA ASN A 54 -18.35 -1.51 14.21
C ASN A 54 -18.88 -2.78 14.88
N SER A 55 -18.05 -3.82 15.04
CA SER A 55 -18.46 -5.09 15.64
C SER A 55 -18.33 -5.07 17.16
N LYS A 56 -19.21 -5.79 17.89
CA LYS A 56 -19.12 -5.92 19.36
C LYS A 56 -17.81 -6.55 19.88
N LYS A 57 -17.00 -7.16 19.00
CA LYS A 57 -15.78 -7.89 19.34
C LYS A 57 -14.49 -7.09 19.17
N LEU A 58 -14.50 -6.02 18.37
CA LEU A 58 -13.34 -5.16 18.16
C LEU A 58 -13.77 -3.69 18.22
N SER A 59 -13.01 -2.89 18.96
CA SER A 59 -13.15 -1.43 18.97
C SER A 59 -12.63 -0.83 17.66
N SER A 60 -13.09 0.39 17.35
CA SER A 60 -12.53 1.21 16.25
C SER A 60 -11.02 1.39 16.37
N ALA A 61 -10.48 1.48 17.59
CA ALA A 61 -9.04 1.63 17.82
C ALA A 61 -8.25 0.37 17.41
N GLU A 62 -8.75 -0.81 17.78
CA GLU A 62 -8.12 -2.10 17.44
C GLU A 62 -8.22 -2.39 15.94
N SER A 63 -9.36 -2.05 15.33
CA SER A 63 -9.55 -2.20 13.88
C SER A 63 -8.64 -1.25 13.11
N TYR A 64 -8.45 -0.02 13.57
CA TYR A 64 -7.48 0.90 12.98
C TYR A 64 -6.05 0.35 13.10
N ALA A 65 -5.66 -0.18 14.25
CA ALA A 65 -4.34 -0.79 14.45
C ALA A 65 -4.10 -1.96 13.47
N ILE A 66 -5.08 -2.85 13.30
CA ILE A 66 -5.01 -3.95 12.31
C ILE A 66 -4.94 -3.39 10.88
N GLY A 67 -5.66 -2.32 10.58
CA GLY A 67 -5.63 -1.66 9.27
C GLY A 67 -4.24 -1.10 8.92
N GLN A 68 -3.52 -0.58 9.91
CA GLN A 68 -2.15 -0.09 9.70
C GLN A 68 -1.17 -1.22 9.36
N CYS A 69 -1.48 -2.49 9.68
CA CYS A 69 -0.66 -3.64 9.32
C CYS A 69 -0.64 -3.93 7.81
N ALA A 70 -1.44 -3.22 7.00
CA ALA A 70 -1.43 -3.31 5.54
C ALA A 70 -0.04 -3.08 4.94
N GLY A 71 0.81 -2.23 5.55
CA GLY A 71 2.18 -2.01 5.11
C GLY A 71 3.05 -3.27 5.16
N VAL A 72 2.89 -4.11 6.19
CA VAL A 72 3.62 -5.39 6.30
C VAL A 72 3.14 -6.38 5.25
N ALA A 73 1.82 -6.43 5.00
CA ALA A 73 1.26 -7.25 3.92
C ALA A 73 1.76 -6.82 2.54
N ALA A 74 1.90 -5.50 2.29
CA ALA A 74 2.46 -4.97 1.06
C ALA A 74 3.94 -5.38 0.88
N ILE A 75 4.75 -5.34 1.95
CA ILE A 75 6.14 -5.81 1.92
C ILE A 75 6.19 -7.29 1.54
N PHE A 76 5.36 -8.14 2.16
CA PHE A 76 5.31 -9.57 1.80
C PHE A 76 4.85 -9.81 0.37
N TRP A 77 3.87 -9.05 -0.11
CA TRP A 77 3.41 -9.10 -1.49
C TRP A 77 4.55 -8.78 -2.47
N GLY A 78 5.32 -7.71 -2.22
CA GLY A 78 6.48 -7.33 -3.04
C GLY A 78 7.60 -8.39 -3.02
N ILE A 79 7.87 -9.02 -1.88
CA ILE A 79 8.89 -10.06 -1.74
C ILE A 79 8.48 -11.36 -2.46
N PHE A 80 7.26 -11.85 -2.21
CA PHE A 80 6.86 -13.20 -2.61
C PHE A 80 6.18 -13.26 -3.97
N LEU A 81 5.30 -12.31 -4.32
CA LEU A 81 4.52 -12.37 -5.56
C LEU A 81 5.23 -11.72 -6.74
N PHE A 82 5.84 -10.55 -6.52
CA PHE A 82 6.50 -9.81 -7.59
C PHE A 82 8.03 -9.95 -7.58
N ALA A 83 8.61 -10.51 -6.53
CA ALA A 83 10.05 -10.59 -6.34
C ALA A 83 10.74 -9.24 -6.60
N GLU A 84 10.09 -8.14 -6.18
CA GLU A 84 10.40 -6.76 -6.55
C GLU A 84 11.81 -6.33 -6.08
N PHE A 85 12.29 -7.00 -5.03
CA PHE A 85 13.62 -6.76 -4.46
C PHE A 85 14.70 -7.73 -4.96
N LYS A 86 14.42 -8.54 -5.99
CA LYS A 86 15.38 -9.48 -6.55
C LYS A 86 16.41 -8.72 -7.39
N GLY A 87 17.63 -8.58 -6.87
CA GLY A 87 18.73 -7.86 -7.52
C GLY A 87 19.02 -6.47 -6.95
N THR A 88 18.32 -6.06 -5.89
CA THR A 88 18.62 -4.81 -5.17
C THR A 88 19.85 -4.97 -4.26
N ASP A 89 20.48 -3.84 -3.93
CA ASP A 89 21.66 -3.78 -3.05
C ASP A 89 21.33 -4.36 -1.65
N MET A 90 22.35 -4.95 -1.01
CA MET A 90 22.26 -5.51 0.34
C MET A 90 21.78 -4.49 1.36
N LYS A 91 22.06 -3.20 1.15
CA LYS A 91 21.54 -2.09 1.97
C LYS A 91 20.01 -2.03 1.94
N VAL A 92 19.39 -2.16 0.77
CA VAL A 92 17.94 -2.12 0.60
C VAL A 92 17.30 -3.31 1.32
N LYS A 93 17.89 -4.50 1.14
CA LYS A 93 17.42 -5.72 1.84
C LYS A 93 17.52 -5.56 3.36
N GLY A 94 18.59 -4.94 3.86
CA GLY A 94 18.75 -4.60 5.27
C GLY A 94 17.67 -3.62 5.78
N LEU A 95 17.33 -2.60 4.98
CA LEU A 95 16.27 -1.64 5.33
C LEU A 95 14.89 -2.30 5.38
N ILE A 96 14.58 -3.23 4.49
CA ILE A 96 13.31 -3.99 4.53
C ILE A 96 13.19 -4.77 5.84
N VAL A 97 14.25 -5.48 6.23
CA VAL A 97 14.28 -6.21 7.51
C VAL A 97 14.14 -5.25 8.68
N LEU A 98 14.82 -4.09 8.64
CA LEU A 98 14.73 -3.08 9.68
C LEU A 98 13.30 -2.55 9.84
N VAL A 99 12.60 -2.26 8.74
CA VAL A 99 11.19 -1.81 8.78
C VAL A 99 10.31 -2.87 9.44
N LEU A 100 10.48 -4.15 9.08
CA LEU A 100 9.72 -5.25 9.70
C LEU A 100 10.01 -5.38 11.21
N VAL A 101 11.28 -5.28 11.61
CA VAL A 101 11.68 -5.35 13.03
C VAL A 101 11.08 -4.17 13.81
N LEU A 102 11.20 -2.95 13.30
CA LEU A 102 10.61 -1.76 13.94
C LEU A 102 9.09 -1.88 14.06
N TYR A 103 8.44 -2.50 13.07
CA TYR A 103 7.00 -2.74 13.10
C TYR A 103 6.60 -3.70 14.22
N VAL A 104 7.32 -4.82 14.37
CA VAL A 104 7.10 -5.79 15.47
C VAL A 104 7.33 -5.13 16.83
N VAL A 105 8.40 -4.34 16.96
CA VAL A 105 8.70 -3.58 18.18
C VAL A 105 7.57 -2.60 18.52
N ALA A 106 7.04 -1.88 17.52
CA ALA A 106 5.92 -0.96 17.72
C ALA A 106 4.65 -1.70 18.21
N ILE A 107 4.31 -2.86 17.63
CA ILE A 107 3.18 -3.69 18.09
C ILE A 107 3.41 -4.15 19.54
N ALA A 108 4.62 -4.59 19.87
CA ALA A 108 4.96 -5.04 21.22
C ALA A 108 4.77 -3.90 22.24
N PHE A 109 5.23 -2.69 21.92
CA PHE A 109 5.00 -1.51 22.78
C PHE A 109 3.52 -1.18 22.95
N ILE A 110 2.73 -1.20 21.88
CA ILE A 110 1.28 -0.92 21.94
C ILE A 110 0.54 -1.97 22.78
N THR A 111 0.98 -3.23 22.74
CA THR A 111 0.33 -4.33 23.47
C THR A 111 0.69 -4.32 24.96
N MET A 112 1.87 -3.79 25.32
CA MET A 112 2.32 -3.68 26.71
C MET A 112 1.82 -2.43 27.44
N ALA A 113 1.34 -1.41 26.71
CA ALA A 113 0.78 -0.17 27.24
C ALA A 113 -0.71 -0.34 27.60
#